data_AF-A0A1U7JKE0-F1
#
_entry.id   AF-A0A1U7JKE0-F1
#
_cell.length_a   1.000
_cell.length_b   1.000
_cell.length_c   1.000
_cell.angle_alpha   90.00
_cell.angle_beta   90.00
_cell.angle_gamma   90.00
#
_symmetry.space_group_name_H-M   'P 1'
#
loop_
_entity.id
_entity.type
_entity.pdbx_description
1 polymer ?
#
loop_
_entity_poly.entity_id
_entity_poly.type
_entity_poly.pdbx_seq_one_letter_code
_entity_poly.pdbx_strand_id
1 'polypeptide(L)'
;MRRKVAIYWPGEYVSAPNELARPQVEESTRQMEKALKTLGMNPYRVGDFIDRPHKGIEMLGNIDDPMIGIHCHWVWGSHVVDGVVGKDNPLLLASNFNRKWPGLVGMLNTCACLESVDRPYSRIWTDAADWSENDEFMARLEEWATTGRIHYPEDDLSFSAPISPAAHEIALKTAEDIRRRRIMMMMLGDTSQGMVNSYFGTRLLTKYGFTENKVDQAWVIEWGKNVSEARIDAALQFVKDKGVTFHWEEEELDGGDFREEHTREQLRDYLAVLDMANEFKADCMGWQFQIGLLGLRPASDFAEGLLNSQCRPEGNGDTIVCATEADQGNAMPAELLKRLLKGKGLNQSVFMHDTRWAGEHDGRTVWMLCNSGNGGAYAYNHNPDSLEGVHSYRQVRRKFKIPGGTFAGYALPGEITWARTFLKNGELWMDIGRGEVVDIPEDKRQEWWNGATPQWPLITAYLGVERDTIMAHYMSNHIALCYGDVFEEMVALSQELGFKVRIFGQNA
;
A
#
# COMPACT_ATOMS: atom_id res chain seq x y z
N MET A 1 5.88 -39.35 16.33
CA MET A 1 6.60 -38.90 15.12
C MET A 1 6.74 -37.39 15.21
N ARG A 2 7.88 -36.80 14.80
CA ARG A 2 8.01 -35.33 14.74
C ARG A 2 6.99 -34.78 13.74
N ARG A 3 6.26 -33.73 14.10
CA ARG A 3 5.24 -33.11 13.23
C ARG A 3 5.96 -32.52 12.01
N LYS A 4 5.55 -32.95 10.81
CA LYS A 4 6.08 -32.41 9.56
C LYS A 4 5.57 -30.99 9.36
N VAL A 5 6.39 -30.12 8.79
CA VAL A 5 6.02 -28.74 8.47
C VAL A 5 6.51 -28.42 7.06
N ALA A 6 5.60 -28.05 6.17
CA ALA A 6 5.93 -27.62 4.82
C ALA A 6 6.40 -26.16 4.83
N ILE A 7 7.50 -25.86 4.14
CA ILE A 7 8.00 -24.51 3.94
C ILE A 7 7.96 -24.19 2.45
N TYR A 8 7.30 -23.11 2.06
CA TYR A 8 7.18 -22.68 0.67
C TYR A 8 7.62 -21.22 0.49
N TRP A 9 7.92 -20.85 -0.76
CA TRP A 9 8.41 -19.52 -1.13
C TRP A 9 7.39 -18.81 -2.01
N PRO A 10 6.58 -17.89 -1.46
CA PRO A 10 5.77 -16.99 -2.27
C PRO A 10 6.65 -16.16 -3.21
N GLY A 11 6.16 -15.87 -4.42
CA GLY A 11 6.93 -15.15 -5.43
C GLY A 11 6.11 -14.14 -6.23
N GLU A 12 6.83 -13.27 -6.93
CA GLU A 12 6.29 -12.32 -7.91
C GLU A 12 6.15 -12.99 -9.29
N TYR A 13 5.27 -12.49 -10.15
CA TYR A 13 5.17 -12.98 -11.53
C TYR A 13 6.40 -12.66 -12.38
N VAL A 14 7.01 -11.50 -12.15
CA VAL A 14 8.25 -11.09 -12.82
C VAL A 14 9.40 -11.87 -12.18
N SER A 15 10.22 -12.54 -13.01
CA SER A 15 11.25 -13.46 -12.51
C SER A 15 12.42 -12.75 -11.81
N ALA A 16 12.84 -11.58 -12.31
CA ALA A 16 14.03 -10.90 -11.82
C ALA A 16 13.99 -10.57 -10.31
N PRO A 17 12.89 -10.02 -9.75
CA PRO A 17 12.74 -9.84 -8.30
C PRO A 17 12.92 -11.13 -7.49
N ASN A 18 12.36 -12.26 -7.94
CA ASN A 18 12.51 -13.56 -7.25
C ASN A 18 13.98 -14.00 -7.21
N GLU A 19 14.68 -13.94 -8.34
CA GLU A 19 16.09 -14.35 -8.43
C GLU A 19 17.02 -13.44 -7.62
N LEU A 20 16.77 -12.13 -7.63
CA LEU A 20 17.55 -11.17 -6.84
C LEU A 20 17.33 -11.33 -5.33
N ALA A 21 16.13 -11.75 -4.91
CA ALA A 21 15.79 -11.98 -3.51
C ALA A 21 16.15 -13.40 -3.02
N ARG A 22 16.42 -14.35 -3.92
CA ARG A 22 16.70 -15.77 -3.61
C ARG A 22 17.71 -15.96 -2.47
N PRO A 23 18.88 -15.29 -2.42
CA PRO A 23 19.82 -15.49 -1.32
C PRO A 23 19.22 -15.17 0.06
N GLN A 24 18.38 -14.16 0.15
CA GLN A 24 17.73 -13.74 1.39
C GLN A 24 16.57 -14.66 1.78
N VAL A 25 15.84 -15.19 0.81
CA VAL A 25 14.79 -16.21 1.02
C VAL A 25 15.43 -17.51 1.51
N GLU A 26 16.54 -17.94 0.91
CA GLU A 26 17.28 -19.14 1.31
C GLU A 26 17.86 -19.02 2.72
N GLU A 27 18.44 -17.87 3.08
CA GLU A 27 18.93 -17.60 4.43
C GLU A 27 17.76 -17.67 5.44
N SER A 28 16.68 -16.93 5.20
CA SER A 28 15.52 -16.91 6.11
C SER A 28 14.87 -18.29 6.24
N THR A 29 14.90 -19.09 5.16
CA THR A 29 14.45 -20.48 5.19
C THR A 29 15.34 -21.35 6.07
N ARG A 30 16.67 -21.21 5.97
CA ARG A 30 17.61 -21.93 6.86
C ARG A 30 17.41 -21.55 8.32
N GLN A 31 17.17 -20.27 8.61
CA GLN A 31 16.86 -19.77 9.95
C GLN A 31 15.56 -20.37 10.50
N MET A 32 14.48 -20.36 9.71
CA MET A 32 13.23 -21.02 10.08
C MET A 32 13.39 -22.53 10.30
N GLU A 33 14.13 -23.22 9.41
CA GLU A 33 14.42 -24.64 9.55
C GLU A 33 15.18 -24.96 10.84
N LYS A 34 16.14 -24.10 11.23
CA LYS A 34 16.88 -24.21 12.48
C LYS A 34 15.95 -24.03 13.68
N ALA A 35 15.16 -22.95 13.70
CA ALA A 35 14.19 -22.65 14.76
C ALA A 35 13.19 -23.80 14.97
N LEU A 36 12.60 -24.32 13.89
CA LEU A 36 11.69 -25.46 13.94
C LEU A 36 12.35 -26.74 14.48
N LYS A 37 13.60 -27.01 14.10
CA LYS A 37 14.34 -28.18 14.61
C LYS A 37 14.62 -28.06 16.10
N THR A 38 14.91 -26.86 16.61
CA THR A 38 15.05 -26.59 18.05
C THR A 38 13.77 -26.94 18.81
N LEU A 39 12.60 -26.66 18.23
CA LEU A 39 11.29 -27.04 18.79
C LEU A 39 10.89 -28.51 18.52
N GLY A 40 11.78 -29.33 17.96
CA GLY A 40 11.51 -30.74 17.70
C GLY A 40 10.60 -31.02 16.49
N MET A 41 10.36 -30.04 15.62
CA MET A 41 9.58 -30.17 14.39
C MET A 41 10.43 -30.72 13.23
N ASN A 42 9.79 -31.21 12.17
CA ASN A 42 10.48 -31.75 10.99
C ASN A 42 10.14 -30.95 9.71
N PRO A 43 10.86 -29.85 9.42
CA PRO A 43 10.59 -29.03 8.25
C PRO A 43 11.00 -29.72 6.94
N TYR A 44 10.26 -29.44 5.86
CA TYR A 44 10.62 -29.80 4.49
C TYR A 44 10.21 -28.68 3.52
N ARG A 45 11.00 -28.47 2.45
CA ARG A 45 10.73 -27.42 1.46
C ARG A 45 9.78 -27.91 0.37
N VAL A 46 8.95 -27.02 -0.15
CA VAL A 46 7.98 -27.30 -1.22
C VAL A 46 8.40 -26.54 -2.48
N GLY A 47 9.04 -27.27 -3.40
CA GLY A 47 9.45 -26.77 -4.71
C GLY A 47 10.27 -25.48 -4.68
N ASP A 48 10.08 -24.63 -5.70
CA ASP A 48 10.71 -23.30 -5.85
C ASP A 48 9.65 -22.19 -5.68
N PHE A 49 9.99 -20.95 -6.04
CA PHE A 49 9.06 -19.81 -5.98
C PHE A 49 7.69 -20.08 -6.64
N ILE A 50 6.64 -19.70 -5.92
CA ILE A 50 5.26 -19.67 -6.40
C ILE A 50 5.01 -18.34 -7.10
N ASP A 51 5.34 -18.31 -8.39
CA ASP A 51 5.30 -17.11 -9.26
C ASP A 51 4.06 -17.07 -10.18
N ARG A 52 3.15 -18.03 -10.07
CA ARG A 52 1.90 -18.10 -10.85
C ARG A 52 0.79 -18.71 -10.01
N PRO A 53 -0.50 -18.37 -10.27
CA PRO A 53 -1.63 -18.93 -9.55
C PRO A 53 -1.69 -20.46 -9.57
N HIS A 54 -1.50 -21.09 -10.75
CA HIS A 54 -1.55 -22.55 -10.87
C HIS A 54 -0.49 -23.27 -10.02
N LYS A 55 0.71 -22.68 -9.86
CA LYS A 55 1.75 -23.26 -9.00
C LYS A 55 1.29 -23.32 -7.55
N GLY A 56 0.59 -22.30 -7.05
CA GLY A 56 0.01 -22.32 -5.71
C GLY A 56 -0.93 -23.50 -5.52
N ILE A 57 -1.87 -23.66 -6.46
CA ILE A 57 -2.85 -24.74 -6.46
C ILE A 57 -2.17 -26.12 -6.50
N GLU A 58 -1.25 -26.32 -7.44
CA GLU A 58 -0.59 -27.61 -7.67
C GLU A 58 0.39 -27.99 -6.55
N MET A 59 1.16 -27.01 -6.04
CA MET A 59 2.19 -27.25 -5.03
C MET A 59 1.62 -27.33 -3.61
N LEU A 60 0.64 -26.49 -3.27
CA LEU A 60 0.13 -26.38 -1.90
C LEU A 60 -1.20 -27.12 -1.69
N GLY A 61 -1.99 -27.32 -2.75
CA GLY A 61 -3.34 -27.90 -2.65
C GLY A 61 -3.36 -29.27 -1.99
N ASN A 62 -2.39 -30.13 -2.30
CA ASN A 62 -2.29 -31.50 -1.79
C ASN A 62 -1.60 -31.65 -0.41
N ILE A 63 -1.22 -30.54 0.26
CA ILE A 63 -0.46 -30.58 1.51
C ILE A 63 -1.36 -30.35 2.73
N ASP A 64 -1.60 -31.37 3.55
CA ASP A 64 -2.39 -31.23 4.79
C ASP A 64 -1.53 -30.96 6.04
N ASP A 65 -0.20 -31.04 5.92
CA ASP A 65 0.74 -30.68 6.99
C ASP A 65 0.63 -29.17 7.32
N PRO A 66 0.97 -28.72 8.55
CA PRO A 66 1.20 -27.30 8.82
C PRO A 66 2.15 -26.65 7.80
N MET A 67 1.84 -25.44 7.34
CA MET A 67 2.58 -24.75 6.29
C MET A 67 3.14 -23.41 6.77
N ILE A 68 4.35 -23.07 6.32
CA ILE A 68 5.00 -21.77 6.54
C ILE A 68 5.39 -21.13 5.21
N GLY A 69 4.92 -19.92 4.95
CA GLY A 69 5.34 -19.10 3.80
C GLY A 69 6.42 -18.10 4.20
N ILE A 70 7.58 -18.14 3.52
CA ILE A 70 8.72 -17.25 3.79
C ILE A 70 8.67 -15.99 2.92
N HIS A 71 8.28 -14.86 3.51
CA HIS A 71 8.09 -13.57 2.84
C HIS A 71 9.32 -12.67 3.04
N CYS A 72 10.20 -12.61 2.03
CA CYS A 72 11.42 -11.79 2.08
C CYS A 72 11.50 -10.73 0.99
N HIS A 73 10.54 -10.68 0.07
CA HIS A 73 10.42 -9.68 -0.99
C HIS A 73 8.94 -9.47 -1.37
N TRP A 74 8.65 -8.69 -2.41
CA TRP A 74 7.29 -8.48 -2.88
C TRP A 74 6.75 -9.77 -3.49
N VAL A 75 5.51 -10.11 -3.15
CA VAL A 75 4.86 -11.35 -3.60
C VAL A 75 3.40 -11.06 -3.89
N TRP A 76 2.81 -11.85 -4.78
CA TRP A 76 1.42 -11.66 -5.18
C TRP A 76 0.52 -12.56 -4.34
N GLY A 77 -0.40 -11.96 -3.58
CA GLY A 77 -1.25 -12.68 -2.63
C GLY A 77 -1.99 -13.86 -3.27
N SER A 78 -2.57 -13.66 -4.46
CA SER A 78 -3.29 -14.71 -5.20
C SER A 78 -2.46 -15.95 -5.51
N HIS A 79 -1.13 -15.82 -5.70
CA HIS A 79 -0.27 -16.97 -5.95
C HIS A 79 -0.26 -17.96 -4.78
N VAL A 80 -0.46 -17.47 -3.55
CA VAL A 80 -0.52 -18.30 -2.35
C VAL A 80 -1.95 -18.66 -2.00
N VAL A 81 -2.84 -17.68 -2.00
CA VAL A 81 -4.22 -17.82 -1.51
C VAL A 81 -4.97 -18.94 -2.22
N ASP A 82 -4.85 -19.02 -3.55
CA ASP A 82 -5.55 -20.03 -4.36
C ASP A 82 -5.14 -21.47 -4.01
N GLY A 83 -3.92 -21.65 -3.49
CA GLY A 83 -3.40 -22.96 -3.07
C GLY A 83 -3.74 -23.37 -1.64
N VAL A 84 -4.20 -22.42 -0.81
CA VAL A 84 -4.42 -22.66 0.64
C VAL A 84 -5.84 -22.37 1.11
N VAL A 85 -6.66 -21.71 0.28
CA VAL A 85 -8.07 -21.41 0.56
C VAL A 85 -8.89 -22.70 0.74
N GLY A 86 -9.88 -22.67 1.63
CA GLY A 86 -10.74 -23.82 1.94
C GLY A 86 -10.08 -24.91 2.79
N LYS A 87 -8.86 -24.68 3.29
CA LYS A 87 -8.14 -25.61 4.17
C LYS A 87 -8.07 -25.07 5.59
N ASP A 88 -7.98 -25.98 6.57
CA ASP A 88 -7.92 -25.64 7.99
C ASP A 88 -6.58 -26.01 8.66
N ASN A 89 -5.63 -26.57 7.90
CA ASN A 89 -4.30 -26.87 8.44
C ASN A 89 -3.61 -25.58 8.92
N PRO A 90 -2.80 -25.61 10.00
CA PRO A 90 -2.12 -24.42 10.49
C PRO A 90 -1.27 -23.75 9.40
N LEU A 91 -1.44 -22.45 9.24
CA LEU A 91 -0.75 -21.64 8.24
C LEU A 91 -0.03 -20.48 8.94
N LEU A 92 1.26 -20.34 8.72
CA LEU A 92 2.10 -19.26 9.25
C LEU A 92 2.75 -18.48 8.12
N LEU A 93 2.66 -17.16 8.19
CA LEU A 93 3.36 -16.26 7.28
C LEU A 93 4.51 -15.63 8.05
N ALA A 94 5.74 -15.84 7.59
CA ALA A 94 6.95 -15.41 8.26
C ALA A 94 7.74 -14.39 7.43
N SER A 95 8.28 -13.35 8.07
CA SER A 95 9.14 -12.35 7.41
C SER A 95 10.37 -11.97 8.24
N ASN A 96 11.45 -11.53 7.57
CA ASN A 96 12.75 -11.20 8.18
C ASN A 96 12.92 -9.73 8.59
N PHE A 97 11.82 -8.99 8.75
CA PHE A 97 11.77 -7.58 9.17
C PHE A 97 12.90 -6.70 8.60
N ASN A 98 13.17 -6.84 7.30
CA ASN A 98 14.32 -6.24 6.63
C ASN A 98 13.87 -5.23 5.57
N ARG A 99 14.51 -4.06 5.51
CA ARG A 99 14.14 -2.98 4.58
C ARG A 99 14.51 -3.22 3.12
N LYS A 100 15.55 -4.01 2.85
CA LYS A 100 16.18 -4.18 1.52
C LYS A 100 15.18 -4.57 0.44
N TRP A 101 14.33 -5.54 0.76
CA TRP A 101 13.25 -5.98 -0.10
C TRP A 101 11.92 -5.84 0.65
N PRO A 102 10.80 -5.63 -0.07
CA PRO A 102 9.47 -5.45 0.53
C PRO A 102 8.84 -6.77 1.04
N GLY A 103 9.57 -7.54 1.85
CA GLY A 103 9.07 -8.79 2.43
C GLY A 103 7.90 -8.58 3.39
N LEU A 104 7.97 -7.54 4.22
CA LEU A 104 6.89 -7.16 5.14
C LEU A 104 5.63 -6.75 4.37
N VAL A 105 5.79 -5.93 3.33
CA VAL A 105 4.73 -5.50 2.42
C VAL A 105 4.04 -6.73 1.79
N GLY A 106 4.84 -7.67 1.25
CA GLY A 106 4.31 -8.91 0.68
C GLY A 106 3.58 -9.79 1.70
N MET A 107 4.08 -9.87 2.93
CA MET A 107 3.43 -10.60 4.02
C MET A 107 2.09 -9.97 4.39
N LEU A 108 2.05 -8.66 4.63
CA LEU A 108 0.83 -7.93 5.01
C LEU A 108 -0.24 -8.01 3.92
N ASN A 109 0.14 -7.86 2.64
CA ASN A 109 -0.75 -8.07 1.50
C ASN A 109 -1.37 -9.48 1.51
N THR A 110 -0.54 -10.51 1.63
CA THR A 110 -0.98 -11.91 1.62
C THR A 110 -1.89 -12.20 2.80
N CYS A 111 -1.59 -11.66 3.99
CA CYS A 111 -2.43 -11.79 5.17
C CYS A 111 -3.83 -11.19 4.94
N ALA A 112 -3.90 -9.97 4.42
CA ALA A 112 -5.17 -9.32 4.09
C ALA A 112 -5.96 -10.09 3.01
N CYS A 113 -5.27 -10.72 2.06
CA CYS A 113 -5.92 -11.56 1.06
C CYS A 113 -6.53 -12.82 1.69
N LEU A 114 -5.80 -13.49 2.60
CA LEU A 114 -6.31 -14.66 3.33
C LEU A 114 -7.50 -14.30 4.23
N GLU A 115 -7.46 -13.14 4.89
CA GLU A 115 -8.58 -12.62 5.68
C GLU A 115 -9.83 -12.40 4.82
N SER A 116 -9.65 -11.86 3.60
CA SER A 116 -10.76 -11.57 2.68
C SER A 116 -11.51 -12.81 2.18
N VAL A 117 -10.91 -14.00 2.30
CA VAL A 117 -11.49 -15.29 1.92
C VAL A 117 -11.67 -16.23 3.12
N ASP A 118 -11.66 -15.67 4.33
CA ASP A 118 -11.89 -16.36 5.60
C ASP A 118 -10.95 -17.55 5.85
N ARG A 119 -9.72 -17.53 5.32
CA ARG A 119 -8.71 -18.57 5.56
C ARG A 119 -7.93 -18.23 6.84
N PRO A 120 -8.01 -19.03 7.94
CA PRO A 120 -7.25 -18.71 9.15
C PRO A 120 -5.74 -18.81 8.94
N TYR A 121 -4.98 -17.92 9.57
CA TYR A 121 -3.52 -17.92 9.52
C TYR A 121 -2.92 -17.27 10.78
N SER A 122 -1.60 -17.32 10.91
CA SER A 122 -0.82 -16.53 11.87
C SER A 122 0.33 -15.84 11.17
N ARG A 123 0.87 -14.80 11.82
CA ARG A 123 2.00 -14.02 11.31
C ARG A 123 3.14 -14.12 12.30
N ILE A 124 4.38 -14.08 11.83
CA ILE A 124 5.56 -13.95 12.68
C ILE A 124 6.65 -13.17 11.94
N TRP A 125 7.44 -12.42 12.68
CA TRP A 125 8.55 -11.66 12.12
C TRP A 125 9.69 -11.54 13.13
N THR A 126 10.89 -11.31 12.62
CA THR A 126 12.06 -10.97 13.44
C THR A 126 13.11 -10.29 12.56
N ASP A 127 13.87 -9.37 13.15
CA ASP A 127 15.05 -8.73 12.57
C ASP A 127 16.37 -9.38 13.04
N ALA A 128 16.28 -10.42 13.88
CA ALA A 128 17.45 -11.13 14.40
C ALA A 128 18.25 -11.81 13.28
N ALA A 129 19.58 -11.77 13.38
CA ALA A 129 20.47 -12.48 12.46
C ALA A 129 20.33 -14.01 12.59
N ASP A 130 20.12 -14.50 13.82
CA ASP A 130 19.80 -15.89 14.12
C ASP A 130 18.41 -15.97 14.77
N TRP A 131 17.44 -16.54 14.05
CA TRP A 131 16.05 -16.58 14.53
C TRP A 131 15.89 -17.47 15.75
N SER A 132 16.77 -18.45 15.94
CA SER A 132 16.72 -19.36 17.07
C SER A 132 17.27 -18.77 18.37
N GLU A 133 17.91 -17.60 18.30
CA GLU A 133 18.43 -16.86 19.46
C GLU A 133 17.50 -15.72 19.88
N ASN A 134 16.40 -15.49 19.15
CA ASN A 134 15.37 -14.53 19.54
C ASN A 134 14.29 -15.22 20.37
N ASP A 135 14.34 -15.03 21.69
CA ASP A 135 13.44 -15.68 22.65
C ASP A 135 11.96 -15.40 22.38
N GLU A 136 11.62 -14.16 22.01
CA GLU A 136 10.24 -13.75 21.73
C GLU A 136 9.70 -14.43 20.46
N PHE A 137 10.52 -14.47 19.40
CA PHE A 137 10.21 -15.19 18.17
C PHE A 137 10.04 -16.69 18.44
N MET A 138 10.94 -17.29 19.24
CA MET A 138 10.89 -18.72 19.56
C MET A 138 9.67 -19.09 20.39
N ALA A 139 9.28 -18.25 21.36
CA ALA A 139 8.07 -18.45 22.15
C ALA A 139 6.81 -18.42 21.28
N ARG A 140 6.70 -17.45 20.36
CA ARG A 140 5.58 -17.35 19.41
C ARG A 140 5.58 -18.54 18.43
N LEU A 141 6.74 -18.98 17.96
CA LEU A 141 6.85 -20.14 17.09
C LEU A 141 6.47 -21.45 17.82
N GLU A 142 6.81 -21.58 19.09
CA GLU A 142 6.41 -22.72 19.94
C GLU A 142 4.89 -22.75 20.16
N GLU A 143 4.28 -21.59 20.42
CA GLU A 143 2.84 -21.44 20.51
C GLU A 143 2.16 -21.93 19.23
N TRP A 144 2.65 -21.49 18.07
CA TRP A 144 2.14 -21.92 16.77
C TRP A 144 2.36 -23.41 16.52
N ALA A 145 3.53 -23.95 16.83
CA ALA A 145 3.84 -25.37 16.66
C ALA A 145 2.90 -26.26 17.47
N THR A 146 2.49 -25.78 18.65
CA THR A 146 1.64 -26.50 19.61
C THR A 146 0.16 -26.35 19.29
N THR A 147 -0.30 -25.13 19.05
CA THR A 147 -1.73 -24.79 18.94
C THR A 147 -2.21 -24.60 17.50
N GLY A 148 -1.28 -24.35 16.57
CA GLY A 148 -1.55 -23.94 15.20
C GLY A 148 -1.84 -22.44 15.03
N ARG A 149 -1.72 -21.64 16.09
CA ARG A 149 -2.01 -20.20 16.11
C ARG A 149 -0.98 -19.43 16.95
N ILE A 150 -0.83 -18.14 16.67
CA ILE A 150 -0.12 -17.17 17.51
C ILE A 150 -1.15 -16.14 17.96
N HIS A 151 -1.18 -15.84 19.26
CA HIS A 151 -2.01 -14.76 19.80
C HIS A 151 -1.16 -13.52 20.05
N TYR A 152 -1.58 -12.39 19.47
CA TYR A 152 -0.97 -11.09 19.71
C TYR A 152 -1.87 -10.24 20.61
N PRO A 153 -1.30 -9.45 21.54
CA PRO A 153 -2.07 -8.51 22.35
C PRO A 153 -2.89 -7.54 21.49
N GLU A 154 -4.04 -7.13 22.02
CA GLU A 154 -4.94 -6.15 21.38
C GLU A 154 -5.08 -4.89 22.24
N ASP A 155 -4.16 -4.66 23.19
CA ASP A 155 -4.25 -3.60 24.20
C ASP A 155 -4.28 -2.18 23.60
N ASP A 156 -3.67 -2.01 22.42
CA ASP A 156 -3.67 -0.76 21.65
C ASP A 156 -4.84 -0.66 20.66
N LEU A 157 -5.80 -1.59 20.69
CA LEU A 157 -6.96 -1.58 19.83
C LEU A 157 -8.22 -1.15 20.58
N SER A 158 -9.06 -0.38 19.91
CA SER A 158 -10.36 0.05 20.44
C SER A 158 -11.43 -0.02 19.34
N PHE A 159 -12.70 -0.11 19.74
CA PHE A 159 -13.85 -0.20 18.81
C PHE A 159 -14.80 1.01 18.93
N SER A 160 -14.41 2.00 19.72
CA SER A 160 -15.12 3.25 19.93
C SER A 160 -14.13 4.33 20.34
N ALA A 161 -14.43 5.59 20.01
CA ALA A 161 -13.74 6.76 20.53
C ALA A 161 -14.77 7.81 20.96
N PRO A 162 -14.40 8.73 21.87
CA PRO A 162 -15.18 9.94 22.08
C PRO A 162 -15.28 10.73 20.77
N ILE A 163 -16.48 11.24 20.48
CA ILE A 163 -16.75 12.07 19.31
C ILE A 163 -17.34 13.38 19.82
N SER A 164 -16.70 14.50 19.50
CA SER A 164 -17.21 15.83 19.82
C SER A 164 -18.46 16.16 19.00
N PRO A 165 -19.36 17.03 19.50
CA PRO A 165 -20.51 17.49 18.73
C PRO A 165 -20.14 18.10 17.37
N ALA A 166 -19.03 18.84 17.30
CA ALA A 166 -18.54 19.45 16.06
C ALA A 166 -18.09 18.39 15.05
N ALA A 167 -17.34 17.38 15.49
CA ALA A 167 -16.91 16.29 14.62
C ALA A 167 -18.12 15.48 14.10
N HIS A 168 -19.10 15.22 14.97
CA HIS A 168 -20.33 14.55 14.60
C HIS A 168 -21.13 15.33 13.54
N GLU A 169 -21.24 16.66 13.66
CA GLU A 169 -21.94 17.50 12.68
C GLU A 169 -21.28 17.45 11.28
N ILE A 170 -19.94 17.53 11.22
CA ILE A 170 -19.19 17.40 9.95
C ILE A 170 -19.42 16.02 9.34
N ALA A 171 -19.37 14.96 10.15
CA ALA A 171 -19.58 13.59 9.70
C ALA A 171 -21.00 13.38 9.15
N LEU A 172 -22.03 13.83 9.88
CA LEU A 172 -23.43 13.72 9.45
C LEU A 172 -23.68 14.44 8.14
N LYS A 173 -23.24 15.69 8.02
CA LYS A 173 -23.37 16.47 6.78
C LYS A 173 -22.67 15.76 5.61
N THR A 174 -21.46 15.24 5.85
CA THR A 174 -20.71 14.48 4.84
C THR A 174 -21.48 13.23 4.40
N ALA A 175 -22.04 12.48 5.35
CA ALA A 175 -22.84 11.29 5.06
C ALA A 175 -24.12 11.63 4.28
N GLU A 176 -24.81 12.73 4.61
CA GLU A 176 -25.97 13.21 3.87
C GLU A 176 -25.63 13.59 2.43
N ASP A 177 -24.50 14.27 2.20
CA ASP A 177 -24.02 14.61 0.87
C ASP A 177 -23.74 13.34 0.03
N ILE A 178 -23.12 12.32 0.64
CA ILE A 178 -22.86 11.01 0.01
C ILE A 178 -24.18 10.26 -0.29
N ARG A 179 -25.18 10.33 0.61
CA ARG A 179 -26.49 9.71 0.38
C ARG A 179 -27.24 10.41 -0.76
N ARG A 180 -27.11 11.74 -0.89
CA ARG A 180 -27.70 12.53 -2.00
C ARG A 180 -27.03 12.23 -3.33
N ARG A 181 -25.69 12.10 -3.34
CA ARG A 181 -24.91 11.70 -4.50
C ARG A 181 -23.81 10.74 -4.05
N ARG A 182 -23.98 9.47 -4.40
CA ARG A 182 -22.98 8.43 -4.16
C ARG A 182 -21.64 8.82 -4.78
N ILE A 183 -20.58 8.42 -4.12
CA ILE A 183 -19.21 8.60 -4.60
C ILE A 183 -19.01 7.69 -5.81
N MET A 184 -18.64 8.27 -6.95
CA MET A 184 -18.28 7.52 -8.15
C MET A 184 -16.79 7.22 -8.15
N MET A 185 -16.43 5.95 -7.96
CA MET A 185 -15.06 5.46 -8.05
C MET A 185 -14.79 4.91 -9.45
N MET A 186 -13.87 5.51 -10.19
CA MET A 186 -13.43 4.96 -11.48
C MET A 186 -12.33 3.92 -11.25
N MET A 187 -12.50 2.70 -11.75
CA MET A 187 -11.47 1.67 -11.68
C MET A 187 -10.83 1.53 -13.05
N LEU A 188 -9.60 2.02 -13.22
CA LEU A 188 -8.81 1.85 -14.42
C LEU A 188 -8.11 0.49 -14.34
N GLY A 189 -8.75 -0.53 -14.90
CA GLY A 189 -8.34 -1.92 -14.81
C GLY A 189 -9.08 -2.72 -13.74
N ASP A 190 -8.47 -3.83 -13.35
CA ASP A 190 -9.00 -4.74 -12.32
C ASP A 190 -8.05 -4.76 -11.10
N THR A 191 -7.70 -5.92 -10.55
CA THR A 191 -6.74 -6.01 -9.43
C THR A 191 -5.29 -5.93 -9.91
N SER A 192 -4.43 -5.27 -9.15
CA SER A 192 -2.98 -5.26 -9.44
C SER A 192 -2.27 -6.36 -8.66
N GLN A 193 -1.32 -7.04 -9.32
CA GLN A 193 -0.33 -7.91 -8.67
C GLN A 193 -0.89 -8.94 -7.67
N GLY A 194 -2.08 -9.48 -7.96
CA GLY A 194 -2.72 -10.48 -7.11
C GLY A 194 -3.14 -9.99 -5.72
N MET A 195 -3.24 -8.67 -5.50
CA MET A 195 -3.79 -8.07 -4.28
C MET A 195 -5.32 -8.25 -4.23
N VAL A 196 -5.80 -9.48 -4.06
CA VAL A 196 -7.25 -9.73 -4.03
C VAL A 196 -7.96 -9.06 -2.84
N ASN A 197 -7.21 -8.67 -1.80
CA ASN A 197 -7.71 -7.84 -0.69
C ASN A 197 -8.15 -6.43 -1.12
N SER A 198 -7.72 -5.99 -2.30
CA SER A 198 -7.86 -4.61 -2.77
C SER A 198 -9.17 -4.38 -3.54
N TYR A 199 -9.97 -5.43 -3.74
CA TYR A 199 -11.22 -5.38 -4.49
C TYR A 199 -12.41 -5.88 -3.66
N PHE A 200 -13.35 -4.99 -3.37
CA PHE A 200 -14.59 -5.28 -2.65
C PHE A 200 -15.78 -5.46 -3.59
N GLY A 201 -15.71 -4.80 -4.74
CA GLY A 201 -16.72 -4.84 -5.81
C GLY A 201 -18.04 -4.15 -5.45
N THR A 202 -18.86 -3.95 -6.49
CA THR A 202 -20.11 -3.18 -6.43
C THR A 202 -21.04 -3.59 -5.27
N ARG A 203 -21.15 -4.90 -4.97
CA ARG A 203 -22.06 -5.42 -3.94
C ARG A 203 -21.73 -4.91 -2.53
N LEU A 204 -20.45 -4.71 -2.23
CA LEU A 204 -20.03 -4.15 -0.95
C LEU A 204 -20.00 -2.63 -1.02
N LEU A 205 -19.32 -2.04 -2.02
CA LEU A 205 -19.17 -0.59 -2.18
C LEU A 205 -20.50 0.19 -2.05
N THR A 206 -21.56 -0.32 -2.68
CA THR A 206 -22.89 0.32 -2.66
C THR A 206 -23.55 0.36 -1.29
N LYS A 207 -23.14 -0.46 -0.33
CA LYS A 207 -23.64 -0.38 1.05
C LYS A 207 -23.06 0.83 1.80
N TYR A 208 -21.88 1.29 1.40
CA TYR A 208 -21.09 2.31 2.11
C TYR A 208 -21.06 3.66 1.39
N GLY A 209 -21.99 3.91 0.47
CA GLY A 209 -22.11 5.19 -0.24
C GLY A 209 -21.25 5.32 -1.50
N PHE A 210 -20.53 4.27 -1.90
CA PHE A 210 -19.73 4.25 -3.12
C PHE A 210 -20.44 3.53 -4.27
N THR A 211 -20.05 3.82 -5.49
CA THR A 211 -20.36 3.04 -6.69
C THR A 211 -19.08 2.97 -7.54
N GLU A 212 -18.95 1.95 -8.38
CA GLU A 212 -17.77 1.78 -9.23
C GLU A 212 -18.16 1.84 -10.72
N ASN A 213 -17.30 2.48 -11.50
CA ASN A 213 -17.30 2.38 -12.96
C ASN A 213 -15.98 1.75 -13.40
N LYS A 214 -16.03 0.53 -13.95
CA LYS A 214 -14.84 -0.16 -14.47
C LYS A 214 -14.54 0.30 -15.88
N VAL A 215 -13.30 0.71 -16.09
CA VAL A 215 -12.77 1.17 -17.38
C VAL A 215 -11.53 0.35 -17.69
N ASP A 216 -11.49 -0.25 -18.88
CA ASP A 216 -10.31 -1.01 -19.31
C ASP A 216 -9.12 -0.05 -19.51
N GLN A 217 -7.94 -0.44 -19.04
CA GLN A 217 -6.73 0.40 -19.13
C GLN A 217 -6.30 0.70 -20.58
N ALA A 218 -6.73 -0.09 -21.56
CA ALA A 218 -6.53 0.21 -22.98
C ALA A 218 -7.14 1.56 -23.39
N TRP A 219 -8.14 2.06 -22.65
CA TRP A 219 -8.74 3.36 -22.90
C TRP A 219 -7.76 4.50 -22.67
N VAL A 220 -6.77 4.35 -21.77
CA VAL A 220 -5.72 5.37 -21.56
C VAL A 220 -4.97 5.61 -22.89
N ILE A 221 -4.65 4.53 -23.59
CA ILE A 221 -3.98 4.58 -24.90
C ILE A 221 -4.91 5.15 -25.97
N GLU A 222 -6.17 4.71 -26.00
CA GLU A 222 -7.13 5.16 -27.02
C GLU A 222 -7.48 6.64 -26.87
N TRP A 223 -7.80 7.09 -25.67
CA TRP A 223 -8.10 8.49 -25.38
C TRP A 223 -6.86 9.37 -25.51
N GLY A 224 -5.68 8.84 -25.16
CA GLY A 224 -4.40 9.51 -25.34
C GLY A 224 -4.12 9.95 -26.78
N LYS A 225 -4.69 9.28 -27.79
CA LYS A 225 -4.59 9.68 -29.21
C LYS A 225 -5.29 11.01 -29.51
N ASN A 226 -6.30 11.37 -28.72
CA ASN A 226 -7.07 12.60 -28.88
C ASN A 226 -6.44 13.78 -28.10
N VAL A 227 -5.44 13.51 -27.26
CA VAL A 227 -4.68 14.55 -26.55
C VAL A 227 -3.70 15.20 -27.53
N SER A 228 -3.88 16.49 -27.78
CA SER A 228 -3.01 17.25 -28.69
C SER A 228 -1.64 17.52 -28.10
N GLU A 229 -0.61 17.62 -28.94
CA GLU A 229 0.74 17.99 -28.52
C GLU A 229 0.78 19.32 -27.76
N ALA A 230 0.02 20.32 -28.21
CA ALA A 230 -0.05 21.62 -27.55
C ALA A 230 -0.58 21.53 -26.10
N ARG A 231 -1.49 20.59 -25.81
CA ARG A 231 -2.00 20.36 -24.44
C ARG A 231 -0.94 19.71 -23.57
N ILE A 232 -0.14 18.80 -24.14
CA ILE A 232 0.99 18.16 -23.45
C ILE A 232 2.09 19.17 -23.18
N ASP A 233 2.42 20.04 -24.15
CA ASP A 233 3.38 21.14 -24.00
C ASP A 233 2.97 22.07 -22.86
N ALA A 234 1.70 22.47 -22.82
CA ALA A 234 1.17 23.33 -21.76
C ALA A 234 1.23 22.63 -20.38
N ALA A 235 0.89 21.34 -20.32
CA ALA A 235 0.98 20.57 -19.08
C ALA A 235 2.44 20.43 -18.59
N LEU A 236 3.38 20.19 -19.50
CA LEU A 236 4.80 20.08 -19.19
C LEU A 236 5.36 21.42 -18.71
N GLN A 237 5.03 22.52 -19.40
CA GLN A 237 5.43 23.86 -18.98
C GLN A 237 4.87 24.18 -17.59
N PHE A 238 3.60 23.87 -17.34
CA PHE A 238 2.97 24.06 -16.03
C PHE A 238 3.76 23.36 -14.92
N VAL A 239 4.09 22.07 -15.07
CA VAL A 239 4.77 21.34 -14.00
C VAL A 239 6.21 21.83 -13.76
N LYS A 240 6.89 22.30 -14.83
CA LYS A 240 8.19 22.99 -14.72
C LYS A 240 8.06 24.31 -13.95
N ASP A 241 7.09 25.14 -14.32
CA ASP A 241 6.85 26.46 -13.69
C ASP A 241 6.43 26.34 -12.23
N LYS A 242 5.78 25.22 -11.87
CA LYS A 242 5.36 24.92 -10.50
C LYS A 242 6.43 24.28 -9.63
N GLY A 243 7.62 24.00 -10.17
CA GLY A 243 8.79 23.64 -9.38
C GLY A 243 9.15 22.14 -9.33
N VAL A 244 8.63 21.31 -10.25
CA VAL A 244 9.09 19.92 -10.36
C VAL A 244 10.56 19.88 -10.79
N THR A 245 11.37 19.09 -10.08
CA THR A 245 12.75 18.81 -10.46
C THR A 245 12.82 17.51 -11.27
N PHE A 246 13.30 17.59 -12.51
CA PHE A 246 13.44 16.44 -13.40
C PHE A 246 14.88 15.95 -13.45
N HIS A 247 15.08 14.66 -13.18
CA HIS A 247 16.38 13.98 -13.23
C HIS A 247 16.54 13.24 -14.57
N TRP A 248 16.36 13.95 -15.68
CA TRP A 248 16.52 13.39 -17.02
C TRP A 248 17.99 13.15 -17.34
N GLU A 249 18.29 12.04 -17.99
CA GLU A 249 19.63 11.69 -18.50
C GLU A 249 20.71 11.54 -17.42
N GLU A 250 20.35 11.52 -16.14
CA GLU A 250 21.29 11.30 -15.04
C GLU A 250 21.72 9.82 -14.96
N GLU A 251 23.02 9.55 -15.03
CA GLU A 251 23.54 8.17 -14.97
C GLU A 251 23.63 7.62 -13.54
N GLU A 252 23.72 8.50 -12.52
CA GLU A 252 24.10 8.15 -11.15
C GLU A 252 23.07 7.26 -10.43
N LEU A 253 21.80 7.25 -10.86
CA LEU A 253 20.69 6.50 -10.26
C LEU A 253 19.81 5.84 -11.33
N ASP A 254 20.27 4.74 -11.94
CA ASP A 254 19.49 3.94 -12.91
C ASP A 254 18.94 4.74 -14.13
N GLY A 255 19.39 5.99 -14.35
CA GLY A 255 18.64 7.02 -15.09
C GLY A 255 19.07 7.35 -16.52
N GLY A 256 20.09 6.66 -17.07
CA GLY A 256 20.62 6.96 -18.41
C GLY A 256 19.66 6.75 -19.60
N ASP A 257 18.42 6.27 -19.38
CA ASP A 257 17.39 6.13 -20.43
C ASP A 257 16.13 6.98 -20.20
N PHE A 258 16.05 7.75 -19.11
CA PHE A 258 14.91 8.62 -18.82
C PHE A 258 15.12 10.02 -19.42
N ARG A 259 14.09 10.54 -20.09
CA ARG A 259 14.14 11.77 -20.91
C ARG A 259 12.80 12.49 -20.87
N GLU A 260 12.79 13.74 -21.29
CA GLU A 260 11.58 14.58 -21.34
C GLU A 260 10.42 13.90 -22.09
N GLU A 261 10.69 13.18 -23.18
CA GLU A 261 9.68 12.48 -23.98
C GLU A 261 8.90 11.45 -23.17
N HIS A 262 9.52 10.82 -22.17
CA HIS A 262 8.85 9.88 -21.29
C HIS A 262 7.88 10.60 -20.35
N THR A 263 8.27 11.76 -19.82
CA THR A 263 7.39 12.63 -19.04
C THR A 263 6.23 13.15 -19.89
N ARG A 264 6.47 13.53 -21.16
CA ARG A 264 5.42 13.93 -22.10
C ARG A 264 4.38 12.83 -22.28
N GLU A 265 4.81 11.58 -22.40
CA GLU A 265 3.88 10.44 -22.51
C GLU A 265 3.13 10.15 -21.19
N GLN A 266 3.75 10.33 -20.02
CA GLN A 266 3.03 10.28 -18.73
C GLN A 266 2.00 11.40 -18.61
N LEU A 267 2.31 12.61 -19.10
CA LEU A 267 1.37 13.73 -19.15
C LEU A 267 0.22 13.48 -20.13
N ARG A 268 0.48 12.81 -21.26
CA ARG A 268 -0.59 12.34 -22.16
C ARG A 268 -1.56 11.40 -21.43
N ASP A 269 -1.03 10.44 -20.67
CA ASP A 269 -1.85 9.50 -19.89
C ASP A 269 -2.63 10.21 -18.79
N TYR A 270 -1.99 11.15 -18.09
CA TYR A 270 -2.65 12.02 -17.11
C TYR A 270 -3.84 12.78 -17.73
N LEU A 271 -3.64 13.43 -18.87
CA LEU A 271 -4.69 14.23 -19.52
C LEU A 271 -5.84 13.34 -20.04
N ALA A 272 -5.52 12.16 -20.59
CA ALA A 272 -6.52 11.18 -21.00
C ALA A 272 -7.36 10.69 -19.81
N VAL A 273 -6.72 10.38 -18.68
CA VAL A 273 -7.41 9.96 -17.45
C VAL A 273 -8.22 11.10 -16.84
N LEU A 274 -7.71 12.34 -16.89
CA LEU A 274 -8.44 13.53 -16.46
C LEU A 274 -9.73 13.73 -17.29
N ASP A 275 -9.65 13.53 -18.61
CA ASP A 275 -10.82 13.59 -19.49
C ASP A 275 -11.85 12.51 -19.13
N MET A 276 -11.41 11.27 -18.87
CA MET A 276 -12.30 10.19 -18.42
C MET A 276 -12.93 10.50 -17.06
N ALA A 277 -12.16 11.00 -16.11
CA ALA A 277 -12.68 11.38 -14.80
C ALA A 277 -13.74 12.48 -14.93
N ASN A 278 -13.53 13.45 -15.83
CA ASN A 278 -14.49 14.49 -16.14
C ASN A 278 -15.75 13.97 -16.87
N GLU A 279 -15.60 13.03 -17.80
CA GLU A 279 -16.71 12.40 -18.50
C GLU A 279 -17.61 11.62 -17.53
N PHE A 280 -17.01 10.73 -16.73
CA PHE A 280 -17.72 9.87 -15.80
C PHE A 280 -18.07 10.55 -14.47
N LYS A 281 -17.65 11.79 -14.28
CA LYS A 281 -17.80 12.56 -13.04
C LYS A 281 -17.25 11.78 -11.83
N ALA A 282 -16.10 11.14 -12.01
CA ALA A 282 -15.43 10.37 -10.97
C ALA A 282 -14.98 11.28 -9.82
N ASP A 283 -15.33 10.89 -8.60
CA ASP A 283 -14.92 11.58 -7.38
C ASP A 283 -13.52 11.12 -6.93
N CYS A 284 -13.24 9.82 -7.14
CA CYS A 284 -11.98 9.16 -6.87
C CYS A 284 -11.75 8.02 -7.89
N MET A 285 -10.56 7.44 -7.88
CA MET A 285 -10.22 6.33 -8.76
C MET A 285 -9.19 5.38 -8.15
N GLY A 286 -9.16 4.16 -8.68
CA GLY A 286 -8.03 3.24 -8.54
C GLY A 286 -7.40 3.00 -9.91
N TRP A 287 -6.07 3.15 -10.01
CA TRP A 287 -5.34 2.91 -11.25
C TRP A 287 -4.48 1.66 -11.12
N GLN A 288 -4.87 0.59 -11.81
CA GLN A 288 -4.17 -0.69 -11.74
C GLN A 288 -2.73 -0.57 -12.24
N PHE A 289 -2.55 0.01 -13.43
CA PHE A 289 -1.30 0.13 -14.21
C PHE A 289 -0.55 -1.19 -14.39
N GLN A 290 0.08 -1.68 -13.33
CA GLN A 290 0.72 -2.98 -13.25
C GLN A 290 -0.34 -4.11 -13.32
N ILE A 291 -0.22 -5.12 -14.17
CA ILE A 291 0.86 -5.43 -15.11
C ILE A 291 0.49 -5.07 -16.55
N GLY A 292 -0.80 -4.82 -16.83
CA GLY A 292 -1.34 -4.67 -18.18
C GLY A 292 -0.67 -3.60 -19.03
N LEU A 293 -0.24 -2.48 -18.42
CA LEU A 293 0.39 -1.37 -19.13
C LEU A 293 1.93 -1.35 -19.10
N LEU A 294 2.59 -2.24 -18.33
CA LEU A 294 4.05 -2.23 -18.15
C LEU A 294 4.86 -2.33 -19.46
N GLY A 295 4.29 -3.00 -20.48
CA GLY A 295 4.89 -3.17 -21.79
C GLY A 295 4.41 -2.16 -22.84
N LEU A 296 3.54 -1.23 -22.47
CA LEU A 296 2.84 -0.34 -23.41
C LEU A 296 3.04 1.14 -23.09
N ARG A 297 3.17 1.52 -21.82
CA ARG A 297 3.27 2.90 -21.36
C ARG A 297 4.37 3.07 -20.30
N PRO A 298 4.95 4.28 -20.16
CA PRO A 298 5.66 4.68 -18.95
C PRO A 298 4.81 4.47 -17.70
N ALA A 299 5.44 4.33 -16.53
CA ALA A 299 4.74 4.18 -15.25
C ALA A 299 3.74 5.32 -14.99
N SER A 300 2.59 5.00 -14.39
CA SER A 300 1.55 5.98 -14.07
C SER A 300 1.92 6.95 -12.93
N ASP A 301 3.03 6.71 -12.23
CA ASP A 301 3.47 7.42 -11.03
C ASP A 301 3.33 8.95 -11.11
N PHE A 302 3.83 9.56 -12.18
CA PHE A 302 3.76 11.01 -12.36
C PHE A 302 2.32 11.50 -12.51
N ALA A 303 1.48 10.75 -13.24
CA ALA A 303 0.08 11.05 -13.43
C ALA A 303 -0.73 10.88 -12.14
N GLU A 304 -0.50 9.80 -11.39
CA GLU A 304 -1.15 9.54 -10.10
C GLU A 304 -0.78 10.62 -9.06
N GLY A 305 0.49 11.00 -8.98
CA GLY A 305 0.96 12.07 -8.11
C GLY A 305 0.33 13.43 -8.42
N LEU A 306 0.13 13.75 -9.70
CA LEU A 306 -0.59 14.96 -10.12
C LEU A 306 -2.07 14.90 -9.73
N LEU A 307 -2.76 13.76 -9.93
CA LEU A 307 -4.18 13.62 -9.56
C LEU A 307 -4.41 13.80 -8.05
N ASN A 308 -3.49 13.26 -7.23
CA ASN A 308 -3.49 13.44 -5.78
C ASN A 308 -3.05 14.84 -5.30
N SER A 309 -2.67 15.74 -6.23
CA SER A 309 -2.22 17.11 -5.94
C SER A 309 -3.27 18.15 -6.34
N GLN A 310 -3.45 19.17 -5.51
CA GLN A 310 -4.28 20.33 -5.87
C GLN A 310 -3.63 21.15 -7.00
N CYS A 311 -2.32 21.37 -6.91
CA CYS A 311 -1.52 21.97 -7.96
C CYS A 311 -1.27 20.94 -9.07
N ARG A 312 -2.02 21.02 -10.17
CA ARG A 312 -1.84 20.17 -11.35
C ARG A 312 -2.31 20.88 -12.62
N PRO A 313 -1.83 20.48 -13.81
CA PRO A 313 -2.33 21.00 -15.07
C PRO A 313 -3.84 20.80 -15.19
N GLU A 314 -4.57 21.83 -15.60
CA GLU A 314 -6.05 21.80 -15.72
C GLU A 314 -6.77 21.47 -14.40
N GLY A 315 -6.11 21.73 -13.26
CA GLY A 315 -6.71 21.61 -11.93
C GLY A 315 -7.78 22.66 -11.65
N ASN A 316 -8.76 22.28 -10.85
CA ASN A 316 -9.86 23.15 -10.39
C ASN A 316 -9.73 23.51 -8.89
N GLY A 317 -8.54 23.33 -8.31
CA GLY A 317 -8.29 23.50 -6.87
C GLY A 317 -8.75 22.32 -6.00
N ASP A 318 -9.42 21.31 -6.57
CA ASP A 318 -9.82 20.06 -5.90
C ASP A 318 -8.83 18.93 -6.21
N THR A 319 -8.56 17.98 -5.31
CA THR A 319 -7.80 16.76 -5.65
C THR A 319 -8.72 15.73 -6.32
N ILE A 320 -8.15 14.79 -7.06
CA ILE A 320 -8.85 13.58 -7.50
C ILE A 320 -8.09 12.42 -6.89
N VAL A 321 -8.64 11.83 -5.81
CA VAL A 321 -8.01 10.71 -5.13
C VAL A 321 -7.73 9.61 -6.15
N CYS A 322 -6.46 9.23 -6.27
CA CYS A 322 -6.00 8.19 -7.18
C CYS A 322 -5.21 7.17 -6.37
N ALA A 323 -5.83 6.03 -6.08
CA ALA A 323 -5.17 4.92 -5.43
C ALA A 323 -4.36 4.12 -6.45
N THR A 324 -3.06 4.05 -6.22
CA THR A 324 -2.12 3.17 -6.93
C THR A 324 -2.62 1.72 -6.87
N GLU A 325 -2.31 0.94 -7.91
CA GLU A 325 -2.56 -0.50 -7.96
C GLU A 325 -4.05 -0.90 -7.86
N ALA A 326 -4.95 0.02 -8.21
CA ALA A 326 -6.41 -0.17 -8.16
C ALA A 326 -6.93 -0.61 -6.78
N ASP A 327 -6.33 -0.08 -5.71
CA ASP A 327 -6.66 -0.47 -4.35
C ASP A 327 -7.91 0.26 -3.80
N GLN A 328 -9.07 -0.42 -3.84
CA GLN A 328 -10.32 0.09 -3.27
C GLN A 328 -10.22 0.28 -1.75
N GLY A 329 -9.41 -0.53 -1.07
CA GLY A 329 -9.15 -0.42 0.36
C GLY A 329 -8.40 0.85 0.75
N ASN A 330 -7.70 1.48 -0.20
CA ASN A 330 -7.06 2.78 -0.03
C ASN A 330 -7.93 3.92 -0.59
N ALA A 331 -8.53 3.75 -1.78
CA ALA A 331 -9.35 4.78 -2.42
C ALA A 331 -10.58 5.18 -1.58
N MET A 332 -11.25 4.21 -0.95
CA MET A 332 -12.41 4.48 -0.10
C MET A 332 -12.08 5.41 1.08
N PRO A 333 -11.15 5.06 2.00
CA PRO A 333 -10.83 5.94 3.11
C PRO A 333 -10.22 7.26 2.63
N ALA A 334 -9.44 7.25 1.54
CA ALA A 334 -8.83 8.48 1.03
C ALA A 334 -9.89 9.50 0.54
N GLU A 335 -10.93 9.07 -0.16
CA GLU A 335 -12.02 9.97 -0.57
C GLU A 335 -12.86 10.45 0.62
N LEU A 336 -13.05 9.63 1.66
CA LEU A 336 -13.73 10.05 2.88
C LEU A 336 -12.90 11.09 3.66
N LEU A 337 -11.60 10.84 3.85
CA LEU A 337 -10.66 11.77 4.49
C LEU A 337 -10.62 13.10 3.74
N LYS A 338 -10.52 13.08 2.40
CA LYS A 338 -10.60 14.29 1.55
C LYS A 338 -11.84 15.12 1.87
N ARG A 339 -13.03 14.50 1.95
CA ARG A 339 -14.30 15.21 2.24
C ARG A 339 -14.31 15.81 3.64
N LEU A 340 -13.79 15.09 4.64
CA LEU A 340 -13.71 15.57 6.01
C LEU A 340 -12.74 16.75 6.14
N LEU A 341 -11.57 16.67 5.50
CA LEU A 341 -10.59 17.77 5.44
C LEU A 341 -11.24 19.03 4.86
N LYS A 342 -11.97 18.91 3.74
CA LYS A 342 -12.73 20.02 3.15
C LYS A 342 -13.78 20.57 4.11
N GLY A 343 -14.52 19.69 4.79
CA GLY A 343 -15.51 20.08 5.79
C GLY A 343 -14.92 20.88 6.95
N LYS A 344 -13.66 20.59 7.29
CA LYS A 344 -12.87 21.26 8.35
C LYS A 344 -12.05 22.46 7.84
N GLY A 345 -12.07 22.74 6.54
CA GLY A 345 -11.27 23.81 5.93
C GLY A 345 -9.77 23.52 5.87
N LEU A 346 -9.36 22.26 5.97
CA LEU A 346 -7.98 21.80 5.85
C LEU A 346 -7.61 21.48 4.40
N ASN A 347 -6.31 21.29 4.14
CA ASN A 347 -5.84 20.77 2.86
C ASN A 347 -6.43 19.38 2.60
N GLN A 348 -6.94 19.14 1.40
CA GLN A 348 -7.70 17.92 1.08
C GLN A 348 -6.85 16.80 0.45
N SER A 349 -5.53 16.99 0.33
CA SER A 349 -4.65 15.94 -0.18
C SER A 349 -4.58 14.76 0.78
N VAL A 350 -4.71 13.57 0.21
CA VAL A 350 -4.55 12.30 0.89
C VAL A 350 -3.57 11.46 0.10
N PHE A 351 -2.69 10.77 0.79
CA PHE A 351 -1.55 10.07 0.21
C PHE A 351 -1.65 8.59 0.50
N MET A 352 -1.30 7.79 -0.50
CA MET A 352 -1.21 6.35 -0.41
C MET A 352 0.26 5.96 -0.28
N HIS A 353 0.61 5.12 0.70
CA HIS A 353 1.97 4.59 0.84
C HIS A 353 1.97 3.12 1.26
N ASP A 354 3.04 2.39 0.91
CA ASP A 354 3.33 1.11 1.54
C ASP A 354 3.83 1.30 2.96
N THR A 355 3.34 0.49 3.91
CA THR A 355 3.96 0.28 5.23
C THR A 355 5.22 -0.58 5.07
N ARG A 356 6.31 0.04 4.61
CA ARG A 356 7.47 -0.67 4.05
C ARG A 356 8.34 -1.34 5.10
N TRP A 357 8.72 -0.60 6.14
CA TRP A 357 9.63 -1.04 7.21
C TRP A 357 9.53 -0.05 8.38
N ALA A 358 10.03 -0.42 9.56
CA ALA A 358 10.12 0.49 10.70
C ALA A 358 11.47 0.37 11.41
N GLY A 359 11.96 1.48 11.96
CA GLY A 359 13.20 1.52 12.73
C GLY A 359 13.11 2.45 13.92
N GLU A 360 14.03 2.30 14.88
CA GLU A 360 14.04 3.13 16.08
C GLU A 360 14.64 4.51 15.83
N HIS A 361 14.01 5.56 16.33
CA HIS A 361 14.52 6.91 16.41
C HIS A 361 14.00 7.58 17.68
N ASP A 362 14.92 8.12 18.48
CA ASP A 362 14.60 8.91 19.68
C ASP A 362 13.66 8.18 20.65
N GLY A 363 13.88 6.86 20.79
CA GLY A 363 13.10 5.99 21.66
C GLY A 363 11.71 5.63 21.15
N ARG A 364 11.43 5.88 19.87
CA ARG A 364 10.16 5.57 19.21
C ARG A 364 10.39 4.78 17.92
N THR A 365 9.50 3.84 17.65
CA THR A 365 9.44 3.20 16.34
C THR A 365 8.90 4.19 15.31
N VAL A 366 9.70 4.48 14.28
CA VAL A 366 9.33 5.29 13.12
C VAL A 366 9.16 4.38 11.91
N TRP A 367 7.98 4.43 11.29
CA TRP A 367 7.67 3.76 10.05
C TRP A 367 8.22 4.52 8.86
N MET A 368 8.89 3.80 7.99
CA MET A 368 9.21 4.20 6.63
C MET A 368 8.02 3.85 5.74
N LEU A 369 7.25 4.87 5.33
CA LEU A 369 6.16 4.70 4.38
C LEU A 369 6.63 5.11 2.98
N CYS A 370 6.47 4.22 2.01
CA CYS A 370 7.15 4.36 0.72
C CYS A 370 6.30 3.75 -0.40
N ASN A 371 5.39 4.55 -0.98
CA ASN A 371 4.61 4.11 -2.13
C ASN A 371 5.52 3.74 -3.30
N SER A 372 5.00 2.93 -4.23
CA SER A 372 5.75 2.40 -5.37
C SER A 372 6.02 3.41 -6.50
N GLY A 373 6.05 4.71 -6.20
CA GLY A 373 6.46 5.74 -7.17
C GLY A 373 5.91 7.14 -6.97
N ASN A 374 4.82 7.31 -6.21
CA ASN A 374 4.14 8.62 -6.07
C ASN A 374 3.58 8.87 -4.66
N GLY A 375 3.51 10.13 -4.23
CA GLY A 375 3.02 10.48 -2.88
C GLY A 375 2.31 11.84 -2.75
N GLY A 376 2.02 12.53 -3.86
CA GLY A 376 1.39 13.86 -3.87
C GLY A 376 2.28 15.01 -3.40
N ALA A 377 2.11 16.21 -3.96
CA ALA A 377 3.07 17.31 -3.76
C ALA A 377 2.98 17.98 -2.38
N TYR A 378 1.76 18.07 -1.82
CA TYR A 378 1.53 18.80 -0.57
C TYR A 378 2.36 18.24 0.58
N ALA A 379 2.64 16.94 0.60
CA ALA A 379 3.47 16.33 1.62
C ALA A 379 4.91 16.87 1.65
N TYR A 380 5.43 17.40 0.54
CA TYR A 380 6.82 17.81 0.40
C TYR A 380 7.04 19.31 0.62
N ASN A 381 5.95 20.10 0.65
CA ASN A 381 6.05 21.57 0.68
C ASN A 381 4.99 22.29 1.52
N HIS A 382 3.92 21.61 1.96
CA HIS A 382 2.75 22.20 2.62
C HIS A 382 2.16 23.43 1.89
N ASN A 383 2.31 23.48 0.57
CA ASN A 383 1.83 24.55 -0.29
C ASN A 383 0.90 23.98 -1.37
N PRO A 384 -0.41 24.26 -1.30
CA PRO A 384 -1.40 23.70 -2.23
C PRO A 384 -1.22 24.17 -3.68
N ASP A 385 -0.49 25.27 -3.91
CA ASP A 385 -0.32 25.91 -5.21
C ASP A 385 1.04 25.60 -5.87
N SER A 386 1.84 24.73 -5.27
CA SER A 386 3.22 24.42 -5.67
C SER A 386 3.45 22.92 -5.91
N LEU A 387 4.41 22.61 -6.79
CA LEU A 387 4.99 21.29 -7.00
C LEU A 387 6.46 21.24 -6.55
N GLU A 388 6.96 22.27 -5.86
CA GLU A 388 8.29 22.27 -5.26
C GLU A 388 8.47 21.09 -4.31
N GLY A 389 9.68 20.53 -4.26
CA GLY A 389 9.99 19.33 -3.49
C GLY A 389 9.61 18.02 -4.19
N VAL A 390 8.91 18.08 -5.34
CA VAL A 390 8.69 16.91 -6.20
C VAL A 390 9.91 16.69 -7.09
N HIS A 391 10.44 15.48 -7.03
CA HIS A 391 11.50 14.97 -7.88
C HIS A 391 10.98 13.85 -8.77
N SER A 392 11.33 13.93 -10.05
CA SER A 392 11.02 12.90 -11.04
C SER A 392 12.27 12.13 -11.42
N TYR A 393 12.43 10.95 -10.83
CA TYR A 393 13.51 10.01 -11.11
C TYR A 393 13.06 8.93 -12.07
N ARG A 394 14.01 8.34 -12.80
CA ARG A 394 13.76 7.10 -13.54
C ARG A 394 13.24 6.02 -12.60
N GLN A 395 12.04 5.50 -12.87
CA GLN A 395 11.51 4.31 -12.21
C GLN A 395 12.48 3.14 -12.24
N VAL A 396 12.40 2.25 -11.25
CA VAL A 396 13.34 1.12 -11.11
C VAL A 396 13.28 0.17 -12.33
N ARG A 397 14.38 0.03 -13.08
CA ARG A 397 14.42 -0.73 -14.36
C ARG A 397 14.00 -2.19 -14.22
N ARG A 398 14.33 -2.80 -13.08
CA ARG A 398 13.99 -4.20 -12.79
C ARG A 398 12.49 -4.49 -12.76
N LYS A 399 11.65 -3.48 -12.53
CA LYS A 399 10.18 -3.58 -12.56
C LYS A 399 9.59 -2.90 -13.81
N PHE A 400 10.08 -1.72 -14.17
CA PHE A 400 9.51 -0.87 -15.23
C PHE A 400 10.47 -0.78 -16.42
N LYS A 401 10.16 -1.54 -17.47
CA LYS A 401 10.99 -1.63 -18.68
C LYS A 401 10.95 -0.35 -19.51
N ILE A 402 9.76 0.22 -19.71
CA ILE A 402 9.60 1.50 -20.38
C ILE A 402 10.00 2.60 -19.40
N PRO A 403 10.90 3.53 -19.77
CA PRO A 403 11.29 4.62 -18.88
C PRO A 403 10.11 5.53 -18.58
N GLY A 404 10.04 5.95 -17.32
CA GLY A 404 9.03 6.84 -16.79
C GLY A 404 9.53 7.46 -15.49
N GLY A 405 9.02 8.64 -15.17
CA GLY A 405 9.41 9.42 -14.00
C GLY A 405 8.54 9.12 -12.78
N THR A 406 9.14 9.12 -11.60
CA THR A 406 8.41 9.11 -10.33
C THR A 406 7.82 10.48 -9.99
N PHE A 407 6.98 10.50 -8.95
CA PHE A 407 6.49 11.69 -8.28
C PHE A 407 6.93 11.62 -6.80
N ALA A 408 8.25 11.66 -6.61
CA ALA A 408 8.88 11.38 -5.33
C ALA A 408 9.25 12.66 -4.57
N GLY A 409 9.38 12.55 -3.27
CA GLY A 409 9.83 13.62 -2.38
C GLY A 409 9.97 13.10 -0.96
N TYR A 410 10.49 13.95 -0.08
CA TYR A 410 10.56 13.68 1.36
C TYR A 410 9.47 14.47 2.07
N ALA A 411 8.64 13.78 2.85
CA ALA A 411 7.55 14.43 3.56
C ALA A 411 8.04 15.32 4.71
N LEU A 412 7.43 16.50 4.83
CA LEU A 412 7.70 17.44 5.91
C LEU A 412 6.97 17.03 7.21
N PRO A 413 7.50 17.39 8.39
CA PRO A 413 6.87 17.03 9.65
C PRO A 413 5.47 17.61 9.83
N GLY A 414 4.57 16.85 10.46
CA GLY A 414 3.22 17.30 10.75
C GLY A 414 2.32 16.20 11.31
N GLU A 415 1.29 16.60 12.05
CA GLU A 415 0.26 15.67 12.54
C GLU A 415 -0.52 15.07 11.39
N ILE A 416 -0.83 13.77 11.48
CA ILE A 416 -1.57 13.03 10.47
C ILE A 416 -2.72 12.23 11.05
N THR A 417 -3.76 12.07 10.24
CA THR A 417 -4.77 11.03 10.42
C THR A 417 -4.59 10.00 9.32
N TRP A 418 -4.67 8.73 9.67
CA TRP A 418 -4.55 7.64 8.71
C TRP A 418 -5.71 6.65 8.82
N ALA A 419 -6.02 5.98 7.72
CA ALA A 419 -7.10 5.01 7.65
C ALA A 419 -6.85 3.91 6.60
N ARG A 420 -7.57 2.80 6.77
CA ARG A 420 -7.59 1.68 5.83
C ARG A 420 -8.93 0.96 5.85
N THR A 421 -9.50 0.71 4.67
CA THR A 421 -10.64 -0.22 4.54
C THR A 421 -10.13 -1.62 4.21
N PHE A 422 -10.71 -2.64 4.85
CA PHE A 422 -10.44 -4.05 4.53
C PHE A 422 -11.70 -4.92 4.67
N LEU A 423 -11.66 -6.12 4.08
CA LEU A 423 -12.75 -7.10 4.13
C LEU A 423 -12.47 -8.15 5.19
N LYS A 424 -13.44 -8.40 6.06
CA LYS A 424 -13.40 -9.49 7.04
C LYS A 424 -14.80 -10.01 7.31
N ASN A 425 -15.01 -11.32 7.28
CA ASN A 425 -16.30 -11.97 7.52
C ASN A 425 -17.44 -11.40 6.65
N GLY A 426 -17.13 -11.02 5.40
CA GLY A 426 -18.10 -10.44 4.47
C GLY A 426 -18.54 -8.99 4.77
N GLU A 427 -17.91 -8.31 5.73
CA GLU A 427 -18.17 -6.91 6.09
C GLU A 427 -16.94 -6.03 5.87
N LEU A 428 -17.15 -4.77 5.49
CA LEU A 428 -16.05 -3.80 5.42
C LEU A 428 -15.77 -3.20 6.80
N TRP A 429 -14.51 -3.27 7.16
CA TRP A 429 -13.94 -2.66 8.35
C TRP A 429 -13.14 -1.42 7.96
N MET A 430 -13.13 -0.43 8.84
CA MET A 430 -12.31 0.76 8.78
C MET A 430 -11.32 0.75 9.95
N ASP A 431 -10.05 0.57 9.65
CA ASP A 431 -8.95 0.86 10.56
C ASP A 431 -8.70 2.37 10.54
N ILE A 432 -8.58 3.00 11.71
CA ILE A 432 -8.35 4.44 11.87
C ILE A 432 -7.30 4.67 12.95
N GLY A 433 -6.37 5.59 12.73
CA GLY A 433 -5.44 6.04 13.75
C GLY A 433 -4.94 7.46 13.52
N ARG A 434 -4.29 7.99 14.56
CA ARG A 434 -3.54 9.24 14.52
C ARG A 434 -2.05 8.94 14.39
N GLY A 435 -1.29 9.91 13.96
CA GLY A 435 0.16 9.81 13.92
C GLY A 435 0.80 11.15 13.68
N GLU A 436 2.10 11.12 13.40
CA GLU A 436 2.86 12.29 13.00
C GLU A 436 3.96 11.89 12.02
N VAL A 437 4.13 12.70 10.98
CA VAL A 437 5.36 12.71 10.19
C VAL A 437 6.43 13.39 11.02
N VAL A 438 7.57 12.73 11.17
CA VAL A 438 8.72 13.19 11.93
C VAL A 438 9.90 13.43 11.00
N ASP A 439 10.66 14.48 11.25
CA ASP A 439 11.96 14.66 10.61
C ASP A 439 12.96 13.73 11.28
N ILE A 440 13.85 13.14 10.48
CA ILE A 440 14.98 12.36 11.00
C ILE A 440 16.28 12.92 10.41
N PRO A 441 17.43 12.82 11.12
CA PRO A 441 18.71 13.31 10.63
C PRO A 441 19.01 12.85 9.20
N GLU A 442 19.54 13.76 8.37
CA GLU A 442 19.72 13.53 6.94
C GLU A 442 20.57 12.29 6.61
N ASP A 443 21.63 12.04 7.37
CA ASP A 443 22.48 10.86 7.22
C ASP A 443 21.69 9.57 7.45
N LYS A 444 20.87 9.54 8.50
CA LYS A 444 19.99 8.42 8.84
C LYS A 444 18.87 8.26 7.81
N ARG A 445 18.25 9.37 7.38
CA ARG A 445 17.26 9.41 6.29
C ARG A 445 17.84 8.78 5.03
N GLN A 446 19.03 9.22 4.63
CA GLN A 446 19.68 8.72 3.42
C GLN A 446 20.05 7.24 3.54
N GLU A 447 20.50 6.78 4.72
CA GLU A 447 20.77 5.36 4.99
C GLU A 447 19.51 4.50 4.84
N TRP A 448 18.37 4.99 5.34
CA TRP A 448 17.08 4.29 5.26
C TRP A 448 16.58 4.27 3.81
N TRP A 449 16.60 5.42 3.15
CA TRP A 449 16.10 5.60 1.79
C TRP A 449 16.92 4.82 0.76
N ASN A 450 18.25 4.91 0.82
CA ASN A 450 19.17 4.13 -0.02
C ASN A 450 19.09 2.63 0.27
N GLY A 451 18.74 2.26 1.51
CA GLY A 451 18.52 0.87 1.91
C GLY A 451 17.24 0.25 1.36
N ALA A 452 16.37 1.03 0.71
CA ALA A 452 15.12 0.57 0.12
C ALA A 452 15.03 0.91 -1.38
N THR A 453 14.32 1.97 -1.75
CA THR A 453 14.18 2.42 -3.14
C THR A 453 14.28 3.96 -3.17
N PRO A 454 15.46 4.56 -3.41
CA PRO A 454 15.65 6.02 -3.32
C PRO A 454 14.88 6.81 -4.38
N GLN A 455 14.44 6.17 -5.46
CA GLN A 455 13.62 6.82 -6.50
C GLN A 455 12.16 7.03 -6.07
N TRP A 456 11.71 6.37 -5.00
CA TRP A 456 10.32 6.42 -4.51
C TRP A 456 10.17 7.43 -3.37
N PRO A 457 8.96 7.98 -3.14
CA PRO A 457 8.74 8.93 -2.05
C PRO A 457 8.97 8.32 -0.68
N LEU A 458 9.35 9.16 0.28
CA LEU A 458 9.61 8.77 1.66
C LEU A 458 8.80 9.61 2.64
N ILE A 459 8.04 8.92 3.49
CA ILE A 459 7.48 9.48 4.72
C ILE A 459 8.07 8.71 5.90
N THR A 460 8.59 9.44 6.88
CA THR A 460 9.01 8.91 8.18
C THR A 460 7.95 9.27 9.20
N ALA A 461 7.18 8.30 9.69
CA ALA A 461 6.02 8.55 10.52
C ALA A 461 5.94 7.68 11.78
N TYR A 462 5.56 8.27 12.90
CA TYR A 462 5.00 7.53 14.02
C TYR A 462 3.50 7.34 13.81
N LEU A 463 3.00 6.11 13.93
CA LEU A 463 1.60 5.78 13.62
C LEU A 463 0.67 5.78 14.85
N GLY A 464 1.09 6.38 15.97
CA GLY A 464 0.25 6.48 17.16
C GLY A 464 0.16 5.20 18.00
N VAL A 465 0.90 4.17 17.63
CA VAL A 465 0.72 2.80 18.13
C VAL A 465 2.03 2.01 18.02
N GLU A 466 2.17 0.99 18.85
CA GLU A 466 3.35 0.12 18.84
C GLU A 466 3.49 -0.64 17.52
N ARG A 467 4.75 -0.85 17.12
CA ARG A 467 5.13 -1.56 15.88
C ARG A 467 4.45 -2.93 15.78
N ASP A 468 4.50 -3.68 16.87
CA ASP A 468 4.02 -5.06 16.92
C ASP A 468 2.50 -5.12 16.79
N THR A 469 1.77 -4.11 17.26
CA THR A 469 0.32 -3.98 17.06
C THR A 469 0.00 -3.80 15.57
N ILE A 470 0.72 -2.93 14.83
CA ILE A 470 0.54 -2.80 13.37
C ILE A 470 0.83 -4.13 12.68
N MET A 471 1.97 -4.75 12.99
CA MET A 471 2.39 -6.00 12.35
C MET A 471 1.40 -7.14 12.57
N ALA A 472 0.85 -7.25 13.79
CA ALA A 472 -0.12 -8.27 14.16
C ALA A 472 -1.48 -8.03 13.50
N HIS A 473 -1.98 -6.80 13.50
CA HIS A 473 -3.40 -6.54 13.32
C HIS A 473 -3.77 -5.75 12.08
N TYR A 474 -2.85 -4.96 11.51
CA TYR A 474 -3.12 -4.15 10.33
C TYR A 474 -3.38 -5.04 9.10
N MET A 475 -4.45 -4.75 8.35
CA MET A 475 -4.98 -5.62 7.29
C MET A 475 -4.74 -5.06 5.88
N SER A 476 -3.52 -4.56 5.63
CA SER A 476 -3.06 -4.22 4.29
C SER A 476 -1.55 -3.97 4.28
N ASN A 477 -0.95 -3.93 3.10
CA ASN A 477 0.34 -3.30 2.90
C ASN A 477 0.26 -1.78 2.66
N HIS A 478 -0.89 -1.27 2.25
CA HIS A 478 -1.09 0.14 1.92
C HIS A 478 -1.79 0.90 3.05
N ILE A 479 -1.46 2.17 3.23
CA ILE A 479 -2.09 3.10 4.17
C ILE A 479 -2.53 4.38 3.44
N ALA A 480 -3.72 4.89 3.77
CA ALA A 480 -4.17 6.21 3.33
C ALA A 480 -3.96 7.21 4.48
N LEU A 481 -3.24 8.30 4.25
CA LEU A 481 -2.96 9.29 5.28
C LEU A 481 -3.09 10.73 4.77
N CYS A 482 -3.48 11.65 5.65
CA CYS A 482 -3.57 13.08 5.37
C CYS A 482 -2.97 13.90 6.51
N TYR A 483 -2.58 15.15 6.22
CA TYR A 483 -2.17 16.09 7.26
C TYR A 483 -3.38 16.70 7.97
N GLY A 484 -3.26 16.81 9.30
CA GLY A 484 -4.28 17.32 10.20
C GLY A 484 -5.05 16.23 10.94
N ASP A 485 -5.68 16.62 12.04
CA ASP A 485 -6.54 15.75 12.83
C ASP A 485 -7.99 15.81 12.33
N VAL A 486 -8.45 14.72 11.71
CA VAL A 486 -9.86 14.46 11.36
C VAL A 486 -10.32 13.12 11.92
N PHE A 487 -9.67 12.63 12.98
CA PHE A 487 -9.89 11.30 13.53
C PHE A 487 -11.33 11.12 14.04
N GLU A 488 -11.84 12.05 14.84
CA GLU A 488 -13.20 11.95 15.39
C GLU A 488 -14.23 11.97 14.27
N GLU A 489 -14.04 12.85 13.29
CA GLU A 489 -14.88 12.96 12.10
C GLU A 489 -14.85 11.66 11.29
N MET A 490 -13.68 11.02 11.15
CA MET A 490 -13.51 9.77 10.41
C MET A 490 -14.17 8.60 11.12
N VAL A 491 -14.06 8.52 12.45
CA VAL A 491 -14.76 7.51 13.27
C VAL A 491 -16.27 7.69 13.13
N ALA A 492 -16.78 8.90 13.32
CA ALA A 492 -18.21 9.20 13.24
C ALA A 492 -18.77 8.93 11.82
N LEU A 493 -18.07 9.36 10.77
CA LEU A 493 -18.49 9.14 9.38
C LEU A 493 -18.49 7.65 9.04
N SER A 494 -17.48 6.92 9.49
CA SER A 494 -17.39 5.47 9.26
C SER A 494 -18.56 4.73 9.92
N GLN A 495 -18.92 5.10 11.15
CA GLN A 495 -20.10 4.56 11.83
C GLN A 495 -21.39 4.90 11.07
N GLU A 496 -21.55 6.15 10.60
CA GLU A 496 -22.74 6.59 9.87
C GLU A 496 -22.92 5.97 8.48
N LEU A 497 -21.82 5.56 7.85
CA LEU A 497 -21.83 4.82 6.60
C LEU A 497 -21.90 3.30 6.81
N GLY A 498 -21.89 2.83 8.07
CA GLY A 498 -22.11 1.44 8.45
C GLY A 498 -20.86 0.55 8.46
N PHE A 499 -19.65 1.12 8.44
CA PHE A 499 -18.41 0.35 8.59
C PHE A 499 -18.31 -0.23 10.00
N LYS A 500 -17.69 -1.40 10.12
CA LYS A 500 -17.12 -1.81 11.40
C LYS A 500 -15.88 -0.97 11.65
N VAL A 501 -15.74 -0.37 12.83
CA VAL A 501 -14.61 0.51 13.13
C VAL A 501 -13.65 -0.17 14.09
N ARG A 502 -12.37 -0.12 13.76
CA ARG A 502 -11.28 -0.49 14.65
C ARG A 502 -10.28 0.66 14.70
N ILE A 503 -9.90 1.01 15.91
CA ILE A 503 -9.05 2.17 16.21
C ILE A 503 -7.71 1.64 16.71
N PHE A 504 -6.62 2.24 16.24
CA PHE A 504 -5.26 1.95 16.68
C PHE A 504 -4.73 3.08 17.57
N GLY A 505 -4.05 2.69 18.65
CA GLY A 505 -3.46 3.58 19.64
C GLY A 505 -4.42 3.99 20.76
N GLN A 506 -3.86 4.50 21.86
CA GLN A 506 -4.64 5.02 22.98
C GLN A 506 -5.18 6.42 22.61
N ASN A 507 -6.51 6.51 22.44
CA ASN A 507 -7.18 7.73 22.00
C ASN A 507 -8.01 8.36 23.15
N ALA A 508 -7.35 8.61 24.28
CA ALA A 508 -7.92 9.25 25.48
C ALA A 508 -8.00 10.77 25.35
#